data_AF-A0A0M9Y9G8-F1
#
_entry.id   AF-A0A0M9Y9G8-F1
#
_cell.length_a   1.000
_cell.length_b   1.000
_cell.length_c   1.000
_cell.angle_alpha   90.00
_cell.angle_beta   90.00
_cell.angle_gamma   90.00
#
_symmetry.space_group_name_H-M   'P 1'
#
loop_
_entity.id
_entity.type
_entity.pdbx_description
1 polymer ?
#
loop_
_entity_poly.entity_id
_entity_poly.type
_entity_poly.pdbx_seq_one_letter_code
_entity_poly.pdbx_strand_id
1 'polypeptide(L)'
;MAGLLARTDVSGLGADDVPAPFRDVVRQGWTTSPGGARLLAALVDTTRGTYVDAVQEEYSVNGRGMSDEGLPASGPERERALLRRCLAYARLALLGAHERFGDARVKGYVSLSTGGFYEDTVTAYVTFCAEHPGLPRYLGPIEGYEEEAVAELVLADFED
;
A
#
# COMPACT_ATOMS: atom_id res chain seq x y z
N MET A 1 -9.36 -10.44 4.96
CA MET A 1 -10.14 -9.18 4.88
C MET A 1 -10.65 -8.65 6.24
N ALA A 2 -11.36 -9.43 7.07
CA ALA A 2 -12.15 -8.86 8.17
C ALA A 2 -11.39 -8.36 9.43
N GLY A 3 -10.18 -8.84 9.72
CA GLY A 3 -9.52 -8.54 11.00
C GLY A 3 -8.89 -7.13 11.10
N LEU A 4 -8.18 -6.71 10.05
CA LEU A 4 -7.37 -5.49 10.07
C LEU A 4 -8.22 -4.22 9.89
N LEU A 5 -9.16 -4.25 8.94
CA LEU A 5 -10.05 -3.15 8.62
C LEU A 5 -11.12 -2.95 9.72
N ALA A 6 -11.67 -4.03 10.29
CA ALA A 6 -12.65 -3.91 11.38
C ALA A 6 -12.07 -3.31 12.68
N ARG A 7 -10.74 -3.31 12.83
CA ARG A 7 -10.03 -2.76 13.99
C ARG A 7 -9.63 -1.30 13.84
N THR A 8 -9.80 -0.71 12.67
CA THR A 8 -9.35 0.65 12.37
C THR A 8 -10.51 1.47 11.82
N ASP A 9 -10.79 2.60 12.46
CA ASP A 9 -11.76 3.55 11.96
C ASP A 9 -11.24 4.17 10.65
N VAL A 10 -11.87 3.76 9.54
CA VAL A 10 -11.59 4.28 8.18
C VAL A 10 -12.31 5.60 7.89
N SER A 11 -13.19 6.04 8.80
CA SER A 11 -13.87 7.32 8.64
C SER A 11 -12.88 8.49 8.80
N GLY A 12 -13.09 9.53 8.00
CA GLY A 12 -12.29 10.75 8.04
C GLY A 12 -10.82 10.58 7.64
N LEU A 13 -10.44 9.49 6.96
CA LEU A 13 -9.08 9.34 6.41
C LEU A 13 -8.78 10.44 5.39
N GLY A 14 -7.80 11.28 5.71
CA GLY A 14 -7.43 12.44 4.92
C GLY A 14 -5.95 12.51 4.57
N ALA A 15 -5.59 13.52 3.78
CA ALA A 15 -4.19 13.78 3.43
C ALA A 15 -3.31 14.05 4.68
N ASP A 16 -3.89 14.62 5.74
CA ASP A 16 -3.16 14.91 6.97
C ASP A 16 -2.74 13.65 7.75
N ASP A 17 -3.38 12.52 7.48
CA ASP A 17 -3.00 11.21 8.02
C ASP A 17 -1.81 10.60 7.26
N VAL A 18 -1.44 11.15 6.10
CA VAL A 18 -0.35 10.63 5.25
C VAL A 18 0.96 11.37 5.56
N PRO A 19 2.04 10.67 5.93
CA PRO A 19 3.34 11.31 6.17
C PRO A 19 3.83 12.07 4.93
N ALA A 20 4.53 13.18 5.14
CA ALA A 20 4.90 14.12 4.06
C ALA A 20 5.59 13.46 2.84
N PRO A 21 6.57 12.54 3.00
CA PRO A 21 7.19 11.88 1.85
C PRO A 21 6.19 11.09 0.99
N PHE A 22 5.18 10.48 1.62
CA PHE A 22 4.16 9.69 0.92
C PHE A 22 3.11 10.58 0.26
N ARG A 23 2.80 11.75 0.84
CA ARG A 23 1.97 12.76 0.17
C ARG A 23 2.59 13.23 -1.12
N ASP A 24 3.91 13.44 -1.14
CA ASP A 24 4.62 13.81 -2.37
C ASP A 24 4.55 12.71 -3.43
N VAL A 25 4.63 11.45 -3.03
CA VAL A 25 4.46 10.30 -3.93
C VAL A 25 3.06 10.31 -4.56
N VAL A 26 2.00 10.42 -3.75
CA VAL A 26 0.63 10.45 -4.29
C VAL A 26 0.39 11.69 -5.17
N ARG A 27 0.91 12.85 -4.78
CA ARG A 27 0.75 14.11 -5.52
C ARG A 27 1.35 14.04 -6.93
N GLN A 28 2.47 13.34 -7.10
CA GLN A 28 3.06 13.11 -8.43
C GLN A 28 2.26 12.10 -9.27
N GLY A 29 1.38 11.33 -8.63
CA GLY A 29 0.41 10.47 -9.29
C GLY A 29 1.02 9.24 -9.92
N TRP A 30 0.37 8.78 -10.99
CA TRP A 30 0.62 7.50 -11.62
C TRP A 30 1.09 7.63 -13.07
N THR A 31 1.92 6.70 -13.48
CA THR A 31 2.41 6.54 -14.85
C THR A 31 2.33 5.07 -15.30
N THR A 32 2.62 4.82 -16.57
CA THR A 32 2.67 3.48 -17.14
C THR A 32 4.07 3.22 -17.70
N SER A 33 4.69 2.12 -17.30
CA SER A 33 5.99 1.69 -17.86
C SER A 33 5.82 1.18 -19.30
N PRO A 34 6.90 1.09 -20.10
CA PRO A 34 6.85 0.43 -21.40
C PRO A 34 6.37 -1.03 -21.34
N GLY A 35 6.58 -1.72 -20.21
CA GLY A 35 6.12 -3.08 -19.96
C GLY A 35 4.64 -3.18 -19.55
N GLY A 36 3.94 -2.04 -19.44
CA GLY A 36 2.53 -1.98 -19.07
C GLY A 36 2.28 -1.86 -17.56
N ALA A 37 3.33 -1.84 -16.73
CA ALA A 37 3.21 -1.68 -15.29
C ALA A 37 2.61 -0.32 -14.93
N ARG A 38 1.73 -0.28 -13.93
CA ARG A 38 1.17 0.96 -13.38
C ARG A 38 1.99 1.38 -12.17
N LEU A 39 2.74 2.46 -12.32
CA LEU A 39 3.76 2.86 -11.36
C LEU A 39 3.43 4.21 -10.74
N LEU A 40 3.77 4.37 -9.47
CA LEU A 40 3.80 5.68 -8.83
C LEU A 40 4.96 6.49 -9.41
N ALA A 41 4.65 7.62 -10.03
CA ALA A 41 5.60 8.37 -10.87
C ALA A 41 6.85 8.81 -10.09
N ALA A 42 6.67 9.22 -8.83
CA ALA A 42 7.76 9.63 -7.94
C ALA A 42 8.78 8.51 -7.65
N LEU A 43 8.41 7.24 -7.87
CA LEU A 43 9.17 6.08 -7.44
C LEU A 43 9.98 5.44 -8.57
N VAL A 44 9.66 5.74 -9.83
CA VAL A 44 10.26 5.10 -11.02
C VAL A 44 11.78 5.24 -11.05
N ASP A 45 12.31 6.44 -10.79
CA ASP A 45 13.76 6.68 -10.84
C ASP A 45 14.51 6.16 -9.61
N THR A 46 13.78 5.83 -8.54
CA THR A 46 14.36 5.39 -7.26
C THR A 46 14.65 3.89 -7.23
N THR A 47 14.03 3.12 -8.12
CA THR A 47 14.14 1.67 -8.16
C THR A 47 14.49 1.24 -9.57
N ARG A 48 15.75 0.81 -9.78
CA ARG A 48 16.22 0.29 -11.07
C ARG A 48 16.30 -1.22 -11.02
N GLY A 49 15.75 -1.88 -12.03
CA GLY A 49 15.80 -3.33 -12.16
C GLY A 49 15.37 -3.79 -13.55
N THR A 50 15.63 -5.06 -13.82
CA THR A 50 14.99 -5.78 -14.94
C THR A 50 13.91 -6.65 -14.35
N TYR A 51 12.69 -6.51 -14.87
CA TYR A 51 11.52 -7.22 -14.38
C TYR A 51 11.05 -8.24 -15.42
N VAL A 52 10.61 -9.40 -14.94
CA VAL A 52 10.11 -10.50 -15.77
C VAL A 52 8.74 -10.19 -16.36
N ASP A 53 7.93 -9.39 -15.64
CA ASP A 53 6.61 -8.94 -16.07
C ASP A 53 6.20 -7.64 -15.34
N ALA A 54 5.03 -7.12 -15.71
CA ALA A 54 4.47 -5.88 -15.16
C ALA A 54 4.13 -5.99 -13.66
N VAL A 55 3.66 -7.15 -13.20
CA VAL A 55 3.31 -7.36 -11.78
C VAL A 55 4.57 -7.32 -10.92
N GLN A 56 5.66 -7.91 -11.42
CA GLN A 56 6.96 -7.87 -10.77
C GLN A 56 7.51 -6.46 -10.64
N GLU A 57 7.40 -5.68 -11.71
CA GLU A 57 7.79 -4.28 -11.72
C GLU A 57 6.96 -3.48 -10.70
N GLU A 58 5.64 -3.65 -10.70
CA GLU A 58 4.72 -2.95 -9.79
C GLU A 58 5.05 -3.19 -8.32
N TYR A 59 5.15 -4.44 -7.87
CA TYR A 59 5.40 -4.68 -6.44
C TYR A 59 6.78 -4.21 -6.01
N SER A 60 7.77 -4.26 -6.93
CA SER A 60 9.15 -3.84 -6.66
C SER A 60 9.27 -2.33 -6.58
N VAL A 61 8.59 -1.60 -7.45
CA VAL A 61 8.69 -0.14 -7.56
C VAL A 61 7.71 0.56 -6.63
N ASN A 62 6.48 0.07 -6.48
CA ASN A 62 5.43 0.75 -5.72
C ASN A 62 5.47 0.47 -4.21
N GLY A 63 6.10 -0.65 -3.80
CA GLY A 63 6.11 -1.10 -2.41
C GLY A 63 6.91 -0.17 -1.48
N ARG A 64 6.34 0.27 -0.37
CA ARG A 64 7.01 1.14 0.60
C ARG A 64 6.70 0.76 2.05
N GLY A 65 7.74 0.75 2.89
CA GLY A 65 7.59 0.63 4.33
C GLY A 65 7.06 1.93 4.91
N MET A 66 5.98 1.86 5.68
CA MET A 66 5.33 3.07 6.22
C MET A 66 6.19 3.69 7.32
N SER A 67 6.30 5.03 7.30
CA SER A 67 7.03 5.75 8.34
C SER A 67 6.35 5.59 9.70
N ASP A 68 7.15 5.22 10.70
CA ASP A 68 6.77 5.14 12.11
C ASP A 68 7.26 6.36 12.93
N GLU A 69 7.78 7.38 12.24
CA GLU A 69 8.26 8.60 12.87
C GLU A 69 7.16 9.26 13.71
N GLY A 70 7.50 9.63 14.95
CA GLY A 70 6.58 10.25 15.90
C GLY A 70 5.53 9.32 16.50
N LEU A 71 5.58 8.01 16.23
CA LEU A 71 4.69 7.04 16.89
C LEU A 71 5.26 6.59 18.24
N PRO A 72 4.40 6.11 19.17
CA PRO A 72 4.85 5.43 20.38
C PRO A 72 5.77 4.24 20.05
N ALA A 73 6.63 3.86 20.99
CA ALA A 73 7.59 2.77 20.79
C ALA A 73 6.91 1.41 20.58
N SER A 74 5.78 1.14 21.26
CA SER A 74 5.03 -0.11 21.16
C SER A 74 3.56 0.08 21.58
N GLY A 75 2.77 -1.00 21.45
CA GLY A 75 1.40 -1.08 21.96
C GLY A 75 0.31 -0.69 20.96
N PRO A 76 -0.98 -0.79 21.37
CA PRO A 76 -2.13 -0.67 20.47
C PRO A 76 -2.26 0.70 19.81
N GLU A 77 -1.82 1.78 20.47
CA GLU A 77 -1.87 3.13 19.93
C GLU A 77 -0.93 3.31 18.74
N ARG A 78 0.27 2.71 18.81
CA ARG A 78 1.22 2.66 17.70
C ARG A 78 0.62 1.92 16.51
N GLU A 79 0.08 0.72 16.75
CA GLU A 79 -0.52 -0.11 15.69
C GLU A 79 -1.64 0.64 14.96
N ARG A 80 -2.57 1.27 15.70
CA ARG A 80 -3.67 2.05 15.11
C ARG A 80 -3.17 3.24 14.30
N ALA A 81 -2.20 3.99 14.81
CA ALA A 81 -1.66 5.15 14.11
C ALA A 81 -0.92 4.74 12.82
N LEU A 82 -0.17 3.63 12.88
CA LEU A 82 0.52 3.08 11.71
C LEU A 82 -0.47 2.58 10.65
N LEU A 83 -1.51 1.84 11.06
CA LEU A 83 -2.58 1.41 10.18
C LEU A 83 -3.31 2.59 9.54
N ARG A 84 -3.63 3.63 10.32
CA ARG A 84 -4.29 4.83 9.81
C ARG A 84 -3.46 5.52 8.71
N ARG A 85 -2.14 5.62 8.89
CA ARG A 85 -1.20 6.14 7.86
C ARG A 85 -1.23 5.28 6.59
N CYS A 86 -1.18 3.95 6.74
CA CYS A 86 -1.25 3.02 5.60
C CYS A 86 -2.55 3.15 4.83
N LEU A 87 -3.69 3.17 5.53
CA LEU A 87 -5.02 3.25 4.91
C LEU A 87 -5.25 4.59 4.23
N ALA A 88 -4.83 5.71 4.85
CA ALA A 88 -4.90 7.01 4.21
C ALA A 88 -4.03 7.08 2.95
N TYR A 89 -2.81 6.55 2.99
CA TYR A 89 -1.94 6.48 1.82
C TYR A 89 -2.53 5.60 0.71
N ALA A 90 -3.04 4.41 1.08
CA ALA A 90 -3.70 3.51 0.15
C ALA A 90 -4.91 4.16 -0.52
N ARG A 91 -5.78 4.79 0.27
CA ARG A 91 -6.97 5.50 -0.23
C ARG A 91 -6.59 6.56 -1.27
N LEU A 92 -5.66 7.45 -0.95
CA LEU A 92 -5.30 8.54 -1.87
C LEU A 92 -4.58 8.02 -3.12
N ALA A 93 -3.73 7.01 -2.98
CA ALA A 93 -3.07 6.39 -4.14
C ALA A 93 -4.07 5.67 -5.05
N LEU A 94 -5.03 4.92 -4.50
CA LEU A 94 -6.07 4.23 -5.25
C LEU A 94 -7.03 5.22 -5.95
N LEU A 95 -7.39 6.32 -5.28
CA LEU A 95 -8.14 7.40 -5.90
C LEU A 95 -7.38 7.98 -7.11
N GLY A 96 -6.11 8.34 -6.92
CA GLY A 96 -5.27 8.85 -8.00
C GLY A 96 -5.06 7.84 -9.15
N ALA A 97 -5.04 6.53 -8.84
CA ALA A 97 -4.98 5.49 -9.86
C ALA A 97 -6.28 5.43 -10.68
N HIS A 98 -7.43 5.48 -9.99
CA HIS A 98 -8.73 5.51 -10.63
C HIS A 98 -8.90 6.72 -11.54
N GLU A 99 -8.53 7.91 -11.07
CA GLU A 99 -8.55 9.15 -11.87
C GLU A 99 -7.62 9.07 -13.09
N ARG A 100 -6.45 8.43 -12.94
CA ARG A 100 -5.45 8.32 -14.02
C ARG A 100 -5.82 7.29 -15.08
N PHE A 101 -6.38 6.15 -14.69
CA PHE A 101 -6.57 5.00 -15.58
C PHE A 101 -8.04 4.75 -15.96
N GLY A 102 -8.99 5.34 -15.23
CA GLY A 102 -10.43 5.20 -15.49
C GLY A 102 -10.98 3.80 -15.16
N ASP A 103 -10.28 3.01 -14.34
CA ASP A 103 -10.71 1.68 -13.91
C ASP A 103 -10.34 1.42 -12.44
N ALA A 104 -10.76 0.28 -11.90
CA ALA A 104 -10.49 -0.15 -10.52
C ALA A 104 -9.54 -1.36 -10.45
N ARG A 105 -8.61 -1.49 -11.40
CA ARG A 105 -7.70 -2.65 -11.47
C ARG A 105 -6.52 -2.56 -10.50
N VAL A 106 -6.14 -1.35 -10.07
CA VAL A 106 -5.08 -1.18 -9.06
C VAL A 106 -5.63 -1.56 -7.70
N LYS A 107 -4.89 -2.41 -7.00
CA LYS A 107 -5.17 -2.88 -5.64
C LYS A 107 -4.04 -2.46 -4.71
N GLY A 108 -4.39 -2.05 -3.50
CA GLY A 108 -3.45 -1.82 -2.42
C GLY A 108 -3.31 -3.07 -1.55
N TYR A 109 -2.12 -3.31 -1.03
CA TYR A 109 -1.83 -4.39 -0.11
C TYR A 109 -1.12 -3.81 1.09
N VAL A 110 -1.73 -3.94 2.27
CA VAL A 110 -1.14 -3.51 3.53
C VAL A 110 -0.77 -4.75 4.32
N SER A 111 0.52 -4.93 4.63
CA SER A 111 0.98 -5.98 5.54
C SER A 111 1.47 -5.37 6.86
N LEU A 112 1.17 -6.04 7.97
CA LEU A 112 1.82 -5.80 9.24
C LEU A 112 2.77 -6.95 9.56
N SER A 113 3.96 -6.59 10.04
CA SER A 113 4.97 -7.52 10.52
C SER A 113 5.53 -7.03 11.84
N THR A 114 5.79 -7.95 12.76
CA THR A 114 6.56 -7.69 13.97
C THR A 114 8.04 -7.87 13.67
N GLY A 115 8.82 -6.80 13.78
CA GLY A 115 10.24 -6.80 13.47
C GLY A 115 10.94 -5.51 13.90
N GLY A 116 12.23 -5.60 14.20
CA GLY A 116 13.05 -4.48 14.69
C GLY A 116 14.13 -4.96 15.64
N PHE A 117 15.01 -4.05 16.10
CA PHE A 117 16.03 -4.37 17.11
C PHE A 117 15.43 -4.83 18.45
N TYR A 118 14.16 -4.50 18.69
CA TYR A 118 13.36 -4.98 19.81
C TYR A 118 12.20 -5.78 19.19
N GLU A 119 12.14 -7.08 19.46
CA GLU A 119 11.24 -8.08 18.84
C GLU A 119 9.73 -7.81 19.03
N ASP A 120 9.33 -6.68 19.61
CA ASP A 120 7.94 -6.28 19.85
C ASP A 120 7.48 -5.07 18.99
N THR A 121 8.31 -4.62 18.04
CA THR A 121 7.99 -3.44 17.22
C THR A 121 7.15 -3.82 16.01
N VAL A 122 5.92 -3.29 15.93
CA VAL A 122 5.09 -3.44 14.71
C VAL A 122 5.58 -2.48 13.63
N THR A 123 5.76 -3.03 12.43
CA THR A 123 6.05 -2.33 11.18
C THR A 123 4.95 -2.61 10.16
N ALA A 124 4.86 -1.75 9.15
CA ALA A 124 3.84 -1.89 8.10
C ALA A 124 4.43 -1.62 6.73
N TYR A 125 3.96 -2.36 5.73
CA TYR A 125 4.33 -2.18 4.34
C TYR A 125 3.09 -1.97 3.49
N VAL A 126 3.18 -1.06 2.52
CA VAL A 126 2.10 -0.78 1.56
C VAL A 126 2.63 -1.01 0.14
N THR A 127 1.97 -1.88 -0.61
CA THR A 127 2.32 -2.20 -1.99
C THR A 127 1.09 -2.01 -2.88
N PHE A 128 1.31 -1.62 -4.14
CA PHE A 128 0.23 -1.50 -5.12
C PHE A 128 0.56 -2.28 -6.38
N CYS A 129 -0.39 -3.09 -6.82
CA CYS A 129 -0.30 -3.85 -8.06
C CYS A 129 -1.63 -3.80 -8.81
N ALA A 130 -1.57 -3.80 -10.13
CA ALA A 130 -2.73 -3.85 -10.99
C ALA A 130 -3.03 -5.27 -11.44
N GLU A 131 -4.30 -5.53 -11.73
CA GLU A 131 -4.70 -6.75 -12.43
C GLU A 131 -4.40 -6.64 -13.92
N HIS A 132 -3.56 -7.55 -14.41
CA HIS A 132 -3.16 -7.64 -15.81
C HIS A 132 -3.74 -8.90 -16.46
N PRO A 133 -4.44 -8.79 -17.60
CA PRO A 133 -4.91 -9.96 -18.33
C PRO A 133 -3.76 -10.89 -18.71
N GLY A 134 -3.84 -12.16 -18.30
CA GLY A 134 -2.84 -13.18 -18.64
C GLY A 134 -1.62 -13.22 -17.72
N LEU A 135 -1.54 -12.37 -16.69
CA LEU A 135 -0.52 -12.44 -15.65
C LEU A 135 -1.10 -12.93 -14.32
N PRO A 136 -0.31 -13.61 -13.48
CA PRO A 136 -0.74 -13.97 -12.14
C PRO A 136 -0.99 -12.72 -11.29
N ARG A 137 -1.90 -12.84 -10.31
CA ARG A 137 -2.06 -11.80 -9.28
C ARG A 137 -0.81 -11.71 -8.42
N TYR A 138 -0.54 -10.51 -7.90
CA TYR A 138 0.59 -10.28 -6.98
C TYR A 138 0.52 -11.20 -5.75
N LEU A 139 -0.61 -11.20 -5.05
CA LEU A 139 -0.90 -12.16 -3.99
C LEU A 139 -2.04 -13.08 -4.43
N GLY A 140 -1.89 -14.37 -4.16
CA GLY A 140 -2.96 -15.35 -4.23
C GLY A 140 -4.01 -15.12 -3.12
N PRO A 141 -4.92 -16.08 -2.89
CA PRO A 141 -5.87 -16.01 -1.76
C PRO A 141 -5.13 -15.75 -0.44
N ILE A 142 -5.50 -14.67 0.25
CA ILE A 142 -4.76 -14.12 1.40
C ILE A 142 -4.95 -14.98 2.65
N GLU A 143 -5.89 -15.93 2.62
CA GLU A 143 -6.19 -16.85 3.71
C GLU A 143 -5.00 -17.76 4.12
N GLY A 144 -3.93 -17.81 3.32
CA GLY A 144 -2.72 -18.61 3.59
C GLY A 144 -1.54 -17.86 4.22
N TYR A 145 -1.63 -16.56 4.51
CA TYR A 145 -0.55 -15.80 5.15
C TYR A 145 -0.70 -15.85 6.67
N GLU A 146 0.01 -16.78 7.32
CA GLU A 146 -0.07 -17.00 8.78
C GLU A 146 0.88 -16.09 9.59
N GLU A 147 1.99 -15.62 8.99
CA GLU A 147 3.01 -14.82 9.68
C GLU A 147 2.85 -13.31 9.49
N GLU A 148 2.27 -12.87 8.37
CA GLU A 148 2.01 -11.45 8.09
C GLU A 148 0.50 -11.21 7.99
N ALA A 149 0.01 -10.24 8.77
CA ALA A 149 -1.38 -9.81 8.64
C ALA A 149 -1.51 -8.93 7.39
N VAL A 150 -1.98 -9.51 6.28
CA VAL A 150 -2.14 -8.82 5.00
C VAL A 150 -3.61 -8.46 4.75
N ALA A 151 -3.85 -7.24 4.28
CA ALA A 151 -5.13 -6.78 3.75
C ALA A 151 -4.96 -6.33 2.29
N GLU A 152 -5.79 -6.87 1.39
CA GLU A 152 -6.02 -6.30 0.05
C GLU A 152 -7.10 -5.23 0.16
N LEU A 153 -6.89 -4.12 -0.54
CA LEU A 153 -7.69 -2.91 -0.52
C LEU A 153 -8.05 -2.51 -1.96
N VAL A 154 -9.32 -2.23 -2.18
CA VAL A 154 -9.85 -1.59 -3.39
C VAL A 154 -10.41 -0.22 -3.05
N LEU A 155 -10.60 0.64 -4.06
CA LEU A 155 -11.13 1.99 -3.82
C LEU A 155 -12.51 1.96 -3.13
N ALA A 156 -13.35 0.99 -3.48
CA ALA A 156 -14.68 0.80 -2.89
C ALA A 156 -14.67 0.51 -1.39
N ASP A 157 -13.54 0.05 -0.81
CA ASP A 157 -13.41 -0.16 0.64
C ASP A 157 -13.37 1.16 1.43
N PHE A 158 -13.27 2.30 0.74
CA PHE A 158 -13.20 3.65 1.32
C PHE A 158 -14.41 4.53 0.95
N GLU A 159 -15.44 3.94 0.34
CA GLU A 159 -16.70 4.60 0.04
C GLU A 159 -17.69 4.32 1.20
N ASP A 160 -18.43 5.35 1.63
CA ASP A 160 -19.44 5.26 2.69
C ASP A 160 -20.75 4.60 2.20
#